data_AF-R9MMK8-F1
#
_entry.id   AF-R9MMK8-F1
#
_cell.length_a   1.000
_cell.length_b   1.000
_cell.length_c   1.000
_cell.angle_alpha   90.00
_cell.angle_beta   90.00
_cell.angle_gamma   90.00
#
_symmetry.space_group_name_H-M   'P 1'
#
loop_
_entity.id
_entity.type
_entity.pdbx_description
1 polymer ?
#
loop_
_entity_poly.entity_id
_entity_poly.type
_entity_poly.pdbx_seq_one_letter_code
_entity_poly.pdbx_strand_id
1 'polypeptide(L)'
;MYLCFDSLISFEEKSTAKEMEYVTIEADICRYLLQIGDATNEFFSEETARTNLKYFKKCMYFCSSGLENPMFLSMAQDGLSLSEDILNIHRLMYLYCGEKHTYLKIDNKLDNIYSKYENCSFKWEVPNIFMPYLASYILAAYHIKNGGSIKSFFDKLKYFFDKTIEIKNEDLNVSDLNMADIYSEWTNEYLGQEYFSTLDTLYGRYSKTSKQEATVRNSLRGLTCILMDCPDHPSMIPSFATILLTHYKKWLFEKEPDNTTSYDKNTVLNDLTSFYAHEEPWKEDWEQAFLEQLRTELSNTTKKVIIFIDKYLKNNNKTPKYPLSVNDFNDFDEKCSFYLNELSNMSGNAEKKFRNFYKYITEERQEIRQAIENRTLLFDHENAEKHIKTLNKTILKYYGQMQNEFRKFIKRVEQSSSQIPENYKTLNPNDDYFKDLKKSIQLLQNHFSENLKNEMKKLTPALKYNNPGYIETLKYPIYYYEEDDILKIMRILNKEYFHLSDDDMEKLIKHKGWTFPIIRPHVIEFLLELPLMVVT
;
A
#
# COMPACT_ATOMS: atom_id res chain seq x y z
N MET A 1 -19.39 -5.24 35.36
CA MET A 1 -19.88 -6.44 36.07
C MET A 1 -20.65 -7.29 35.07
N TYR A 2 -19.95 -8.14 34.32
CA TYR A 2 -20.53 -9.21 33.52
C TYR A 2 -19.98 -10.52 34.07
N LEU A 3 -20.73 -11.12 34.98
CA LEU A 3 -20.54 -12.52 35.36
C LEU A 3 -21.17 -13.36 34.23
N CYS A 4 -20.51 -13.42 33.07
CA CYS A 4 -20.78 -14.51 32.14
C CYS A 4 -20.14 -15.74 32.76
N PHE A 5 -20.98 -16.59 33.37
CA PHE A 5 -20.57 -17.93 33.74
C PHE A 5 -20.19 -18.65 32.45
N ASP A 6 -18.89 -18.88 32.26
CA ASP A 6 -18.34 -19.79 31.25
C ASP A 6 -19.13 -21.10 31.35
N SER A 7 -19.85 -21.44 30.27
CA SER A 7 -20.78 -22.57 30.31
C SER A 7 -20.03 -23.88 30.55
N LEU A 8 -18.76 -23.95 30.11
CA LEU A 8 -17.87 -25.07 30.36
C LEU A 8 -17.39 -25.10 31.80
N ILE A 9 -17.02 -23.97 32.42
CA ILE A 9 -16.64 -23.94 33.86
C ILE A 9 -17.84 -24.26 34.74
N SER A 10 -19.00 -23.63 34.51
CA SER A 10 -20.23 -23.94 35.26
C SER A 10 -20.58 -25.42 35.11
N PHE A 11 -20.32 -25.99 33.93
CA PHE A 11 -20.49 -27.40 33.68
C PHE A 11 -19.45 -28.26 34.41
N GLU A 12 -18.16 -27.93 34.37
CA GLU A 12 -17.09 -28.62 35.11
C GLU A 12 -17.33 -28.57 36.63
N GLU A 13 -17.80 -27.44 37.16
CA GLU A 13 -18.19 -27.28 38.57
C GLU A 13 -19.41 -28.14 38.93
N LYS A 14 -20.40 -28.26 38.04
CA LYS A 14 -21.54 -29.17 38.23
C LYS A 14 -21.16 -30.64 38.04
N SER A 15 -20.18 -30.92 37.20
CA SER A 15 -19.70 -32.25 36.86
C SER A 15 -18.71 -32.77 37.89
N THR A 16 -17.89 -31.93 38.51
CA THR A 16 -16.99 -32.30 39.61
C THR A 16 -17.74 -32.84 40.83
N ALA A 17 -19.05 -32.56 40.96
CA ALA A 17 -19.93 -33.21 41.92
C ALA A 17 -20.24 -34.71 41.59
N LYS A 18 -19.90 -35.19 40.38
CA LYS A 18 -19.91 -36.58 39.92
C LYS A 18 -18.55 -36.92 39.28
N GLU A 19 -17.67 -37.64 39.98
CA GLU A 19 -16.32 -38.05 39.51
C GLU A 19 -16.13 -38.04 37.98
N MET A 20 -15.56 -36.94 37.46
CA MET A 20 -15.36 -36.74 36.03
C MET A 20 -14.12 -37.53 35.59
N GLU A 21 -14.22 -38.35 34.54
CA GLU A 21 -13.08 -39.11 34.03
C GLU A 21 -12.14 -38.20 33.21
N TYR A 22 -10.83 -38.35 33.44
CA TYR A 22 -9.78 -37.59 32.76
C TYR A 22 -8.89 -38.51 31.91
N VAL A 23 -8.55 -38.03 30.71
CA VAL A 23 -7.55 -38.63 29.84
C VAL A 23 -6.18 -38.04 30.20
N THR A 24 -5.27 -38.91 30.65
CA THR A 24 -3.95 -38.51 31.19
C THR A 24 -2.77 -39.07 30.42
N ILE A 25 -3.00 -40.02 29.49
CA ILE A 25 -1.96 -40.68 28.70
C ILE A 25 -2.18 -40.51 27.19
N GLU A 26 -1.08 -40.38 26.44
CA GLU A 26 -1.13 -40.15 24.98
C GLU A 26 -1.75 -41.31 24.19
N ALA A 27 -1.66 -42.53 24.72
CA ALA A 27 -2.20 -43.73 24.07
C ALA A 27 -3.72 -43.64 23.91
N ASP A 28 -4.41 -43.06 24.89
CA ASP A 28 -5.87 -42.91 24.84
C ASP A 28 -6.28 -41.80 23.88
N ILE A 29 -5.52 -40.70 23.81
CA ILE A 29 -5.72 -39.65 22.79
C ILE A 29 -5.54 -40.24 21.38
N CYS A 30 -4.49 -41.04 21.16
CA CYS A 30 -4.27 -41.71 19.87
C CYS A 30 -5.42 -42.66 19.51
N ARG A 31 -5.96 -43.40 20.49
CA ARG A 31 -7.11 -44.29 20.28
C ARG A 31 -8.35 -43.51 19.83
N TYR A 32 -8.62 -42.37 20.45
CA TYR A 32 -9.69 -41.45 20.04
C TYR A 32 -9.50 -40.95 18.61
N LEU A 33 -8.28 -40.55 18.23
CA LEU A 33 -7.98 -40.07 16.88
C LEU A 33 -8.20 -41.16 15.82
N LEU A 34 -7.85 -42.42 16.12
CA LEU A 34 -8.07 -43.56 15.23
C LEU A 34 -9.55 -43.80 14.96
N GLN A 35 -10.39 -43.78 16.00
CA GLN A 35 -11.84 -43.98 15.87
C GLN A 35 -12.48 -42.93 14.94
N ILE A 36 -12.08 -41.67 15.07
CA ILE A 36 -12.58 -40.58 14.20
C ILE A 36 -12.00 -40.70 12.79
N GLY A 37 -10.73 -41.09 12.68
CA GLY A 37 -10.03 -41.32 11.43
C GLY A 37 -10.73 -42.37 10.56
N ASP A 38 -11.19 -43.46 11.17
CA ASP A 38 -11.95 -44.51 10.49
C ASP A 38 -13.29 -43.99 9.94
N ALA A 39 -14.00 -43.13 10.69
CA ALA A 39 -15.28 -42.55 10.25
C ALA A 39 -15.14 -41.44 9.20
N THR A 40 -14.01 -40.72 9.19
CA THR A 40 -13.76 -39.58 8.30
C THR A 40 -13.09 -39.97 6.99
N ASN A 41 -12.65 -41.22 6.87
CA ASN A 41 -11.88 -41.74 5.75
C ASN A 41 -10.56 -40.99 5.43
N GLU A 42 -10.11 -40.09 6.31
CA GLU A 42 -8.91 -39.29 6.03
C GLU A 42 -7.64 -39.88 6.65
N PHE A 43 -7.69 -40.71 7.72
CA PHE A 43 -6.49 -41.19 8.43
C PHE A 43 -6.69 -42.48 9.25
N PHE A 44 -6.13 -43.63 8.84
CA PHE A 44 -6.51 -44.96 9.39
C PHE A 44 -5.39 -45.71 10.15
N SER A 45 -4.25 -45.08 10.46
CA SER A 45 -3.11 -45.80 11.05
C SER A 45 -2.62 -45.19 12.35
N GLU A 46 -2.12 -46.04 13.26
CA GLU A 46 -1.56 -45.61 14.54
C GLU A 46 -0.37 -44.65 14.32
N GLU A 47 0.42 -44.89 13.26
CA GLU A 47 1.51 -44.01 12.85
C GLU A 47 1.01 -42.62 12.47
N THR A 48 -0.12 -42.54 11.77
CA THR A 48 -0.76 -41.29 11.39
C THR A 48 -1.29 -40.54 12.62
N ALA A 49 -2.00 -41.21 13.53
CA ALA A 49 -2.50 -40.60 14.76
C ALA A 49 -1.36 -40.03 15.62
N ARG A 50 -0.27 -40.78 15.77
CA ARG A 50 0.95 -40.32 16.47
C ARG A 50 1.60 -39.13 15.77
N THR A 51 1.61 -39.11 14.44
CA THR A 51 2.16 -38.00 13.65
C THR A 51 1.35 -36.72 13.83
N ASN A 52 0.02 -36.81 13.82
CA ASN A 52 -0.87 -35.67 14.02
C ASN A 52 -0.73 -35.11 15.44
N LEU A 53 -0.73 -35.99 16.45
CA LEU A 53 -0.51 -35.59 17.84
C LEU A 53 0.88 -34.97 18.04
N LYS A 54 1.93 -35.51 17.41
CA LYS A 54 3.28 -34.94 17.44
C LYS A 54 3.32 -33.55 16.83
N TYR A 55 2.57 -33.30 15.75
CA TYR A 55 2.48 -31.98 15.14
C TYR A 55 1.73 -30.99 16.04
N PHE A 56 0.58 -31.38 16.59
CA PHE A 56 -0.17 -30.56 17.55
C PHE A 56 0.70 -30.13 18.74
N LYS A 57 1.39 -31.08 19.38
CA LYS A 57 2.32 -30.82 20.48
C LYS A 57 3.42 -29.83 20.07
N LYS A 58 3.95 -29.96 18.84
CA LYS A 58 4.92 -29.01 18.30
C LYS A 58 4.33 -27.59 18.21
N CYS A 59 3.11 -27.42 17.71
CA CYS A 59 2.43 -26.12 17.69
C CYS A 59 2.27 -25.55 19.11
N MET A 60 1.74 -26.33 20.06
CA MET A 60 1.55 -25.88 21.45
C MET A 60 2.87 -25.47 22.12
N TYR A 61 3.94 -26.21 21.88
CA TYR A 61 5.28 -25.87 22.39
C TYR A 61 5.75 -24.49 21.88
N PHE A 62 5.67 -24.24 20.57
CA PHE A 62 6.08 -22.94 20.02
C PHE A 62 5.21 -21.79 20.54
N CYS A 63 3.90 -22.01 20.69
CA CYS A 63 2.98 -21.02 21.24
C CYS A 63 3.20 -20.74 22.73
N SER A 64 3.73 -21.71 23.50
CA SER A 64 4.00 -21.57 24.94
C SER A 64 5.21 -20.69 25.29
N SER A 65 6.20 -20.59 24.39
CA SER A 65 7.54 -20.08 24.72
C SER A 65 7.79 -18.62 24.30
N GLY A 66 6.84 -18.00 23.58
CA GLY A 66 7.12 -16.81 22.76
C GLY A 66 6.12 -15.66 22.92
N LEU A 67 5.55 -15.47 24.11
CA LEU A 67 4.49 -14.46 24.33
C LEU A 67 4.95 -13.01 24.04
N GLU A 68 6.25 -12.70 24.12
CA GLU A 68 6.77 -11.32 23.95
C GLU A 68 8.00 -11.19 23.02
N ASN A 69 8.48 -12.28 22.39
CA ASN A 69 9.74 -12.26 21.63
C ASN A 69 9.52 -12.42 20.10
N PRO A 70 9.75 -11.36 19.29
CA PRO A 70 9.59 -11.39 17.83
C PRO A 70 10.45 -12.45 17.12
N MET A 71 11.60 -12.81 17.69
CA MET A 71 12.50 -13.83 17.13
C MET A 71 11.88 -15.22 17.18
N PHE A 72 11.08 -15.52 18.21
CA PHE A 72 10.38 -16.79 18.34
C PHE A 72 9.23 -16.94 17.34
N LEU A 73 8.52 -15.85 17.02
CA LEU A 73 7.44 -15.88 16.02
C LEU A 73 7.99 -16.26 14.63
N SER A 74 9.12 -15.66 14.25
CA SER A 74 9.82 -15.99 13.00
C SER A 74 10.26 -17.46 12.94
N MET A 75 10.85 -17.97 14.02
CA MET A 75 11.25 -19.38 14.12
C MET A 75 10.05 -20.35 14.06
N ALA A 76 8.91 -19.97 14.64
CA ALA A 76 7.69 -20.76 14.58
C ALA A 76 7.10 -20.78 13.17
N GLN A 77 7.09 -19.63 12.47
CA GLN A 77 6.66 -19.54 11.07
C GLN A 77 7.50 -20.44 10.17
N ASP A 78 8.82 -20.37 10.28
CA ASP A 78 9.74 -21.19 9.47
C ASP A 78 9.64 -22.68 9.84
N GLY A 79 9.60 -22.98 11.14
CA GLY A 79 9.61 -24.36 11.65
C GLY A 79 8.28 -25.12 11.50
N LEU A 80 7.15 -24.41 11.39
CA LEU A 80 5.82 -24.99 11.21
C LEU A 80 5.25 -24.76 9.80
N SER A 81 5.80 -23.82 9.03
CA SER A 81 5.30 -23.43 7.71
C SER A 81 3.84 -22.94 7.74
N LEU A 82 3.50 -22.17 8.78
CA LEU A 82 2.16 -21.62 8.99
C LEU A 82 2.17 -20.09 8.86
N SER A 83 1.02 -19.51 8.46
CA SER A 83 0.84 -18.06 8.48
C SER A 83 0.74 -17.53 9.92
N GLU A 84 1.04 -16.24 10.09
CA GLU A 84 0.93 -15.55 11.39
C GLU A 84 -0.47 -15.69 12.00
N ASP A 85 -1.52 -15.58 11.19
CA ASP A 85 -2.90 -15.66 11.66
C ASP A 85 -3.27 -17.07 12.18
N ILE A 86 -2.80 -18.13 11.52
CA ILE A 86 -2.99 -19.52 12.01
C ILE A 86 -2.18 -19.75 13.29
N LEU A 87 -0.98 -19.20 13.40
CA LEU A 87 -0.19 -19.26 14.63
C LEU A 87 -0.89 -18.54 15.80
N ASN A 88 -1.58 -17.43 15.53
CA ASN A 88 -2.37 -16.73 16.54
C ASN A 88 -3.55 -17.59 17.03
N ILE A 89 -4.22 -18.34 16.14
CA ILE A 89 -5.25 -19.33 16.55
C ILE A 89 -4.64 -20.43 17.43
N HIS A 90 -3.43 -20.93 17.11
CA HIS A 90 -2.74 -21.89 17.97
C HIS A 90 -2.35 -21.31 19.33
N ARG A 91 -1.97 -20.02 19.38
CA ARG A 91 -1.69 -19.33 20.65
C ARG A 91 -2.95 -19.21 21.50
N LEU A 92 -4.10 -18.86 20.93
CA LEU A 92 -5.37 -18.84 21.66
C LEU A 92 -5.75 -20.22 22.22
N MET A 93 -5.56 -21.29 21.43
CA MET A 93 -5.79 -22.65 21.89
C MET A 93 -4.86 -23.02 23.06
N TYR A 94 -3.59 -22.62 23.02
CA TYR A 94 -2.66 -22.83 24.13
C TYR A 94 -3.09 -22.07 25.39
N LEU A 95 -3.45 -20.80 25.28
CA LEU A 95 -3.95 -20.00 26.41
C LEU A 95 -5.18 -20.66 27.05
N TYR A 96 -6.09 -21.18 26.22
CA TYR A 96 -7.27 -21.89 26.67
C TYR A 96 -6.96 -23.22 27.37
N CYS A 97 -6.23 -24.13 26.71
CA CYS A 97 -5.98 -25.47 27.28
C CYS A 97 -4.88 -25.49 28.36
N GLY A 98 -3.91 -24.60 28.28
CA GLY A 98 -2.72 -24.60 29.13
C GLY A 98 -2.81 -23.67 30.33
N GLU A 99 -3.22 -22.42 30.12
CA GLU A 99 -3.26 -21.42 31.20
C GLU A 99 -4.60 -21.38 31.92
N LYS A 100 -5.72 -21.46 31.20
CA LYS A 100 -7.07 -21.36 31.78
C LYS A 100 -7.49 -22.63 32.50
N HIS A 101 -7.65 -23.71 31.75
CA HIS A 101 -8.20 -24.96 32.29
C HIS A 101 -7.10 -25.95 32.70
N THR A 102 -5.85 -25.66 32.37
CA THR A 102 -4.68 -26.46 32.75
C THR A 102 -4.72 -27.93 32.31
N TYR A 103 -5.53 -28.26 31.29
CA TYR A 103 -5.62 -29.58 30.67
C TYR A 103 -4.29 -30.06 30.06
N LEU A 104 -3.44 -29.11 29.69
CA LEU A 104 -2.14 -29.36 29.09
C LEU A 104 -1.05 -28.59 29.83
N LYS A 105 -0.08 -29.29 30.43
CA LYS A 105 1.13 -28.66 30.99
C LYS A 105 2.35 -29.11 30.22
N ILE A 106 3.22 -28.15 29.89
CA ILE A 106 4.46 -28.39 29.17
C ILE A 106 5.60 -28.13 30.15
N ASP A 107 6.38 -29.16 30.46
CA ASP A 107 7.56 -29.02 31.32
C ASP A 107 8.70 -28.42 30.48
N ASN A 108 8.76 -27.09 30.47
CA ASN A 108 9.74 -26.32 29.73
C ASN A 108 10.96 -26.06 30.60
N LYS A 109 11.97 -26.95 30.54
CA LYS A 109 13.33 -26.53 30.83
C LYS A 109 13.84 -25.73 29.63
N LEU A 110 13.62 -24.42 29.67
CA LEU A 110 14.11 -23.42 28.71
C LEU A 110 15.64 -23.29 28.78
N ASP A 111 16.37 -24.39 28.58
CA ASP A 111 17.83 -24.37 28.63
C ASP A 111 18.44 -23.87 27.31
N ASN A 112 17.68 -23.85 26.19
CA ASN A 112 18.18 -23.33 24.92
C ASN A 112 17.08 -23.02 23.87
N ILE A 113 17.14 -21.85 23.22
CA ILE A 113 16.29 -21.42 22.09
C ILE A 113 16.46 -22.35 20.86
N TYR A 114 17.59 -23.07 20.81
CA TYR A 114 17.89 -24.08 19.78
C TYR A 114 17.48 -25.51 20.16
N SER A 115 16.92 -25.72 21.35
CA SER A 115 16.50 -27.07 21.76
C SER A 115 15.33 -27.52 20.88
N LYS A 116 15.55 -28.61 20.14
CA LYS A 116 14.52 -29.21 19.30
C LYS A 116 13.41 -29.71 20.20
N TYR A 117 12.15 -29.41 19.84
CA TYR A 117 10.89 -29.93 20.38
C TYR A 117 10.91 -31.41 20.87
N GLU A 118 11.83 -32.24 20.37
CA GLU A 118 11.99 -33.65 20.71
C GLU A 118 12.20 -33.96 22.20
N ASN A 119 12.59 -32.98 23.03
CA ASN A 119 12.85 -33.19 24.47
C ASN A 119 11.74 -32.66 25.42
N CYS A 120 10.62 -32.18 24.90
CA CYS A 120 9.55 -31.59 25.72
C CYS A 120 8.64 -32.68 26.31
N SER A 121 8.39 -32.61 27.62
CA SER A 121 7.41 -33.49 28.27
C SER A 121 6.05 -32.80 28.41
N PHE A 122 4.98 -33.53 28.09
CA PHE A 122 3.61 -33.07 28.14
C PHE A 122 2.86 -33.84 29.22
N LYS A 123 2.22 -33.11 30.13
CA LYS A 123 1.27 -33.67 31.10
C LYS A 123 -0.14 -33.36 30.63
N TRP A 124 -0.96 -34.40 30.52
CA TRP A 124 -2.35 -34.30 30.09
C TRP A 124 -3.29 -34.50 31.28
N GLU A 125 -4.28 -33.63 31.40
CA GLU A 125 -5.36 -33.68 32.38
C GLU A 125 -6.66 -33.28 31.65
N VAL A 126 -6.98 -33.97 30.55
CA VAL A 126 -8.09 -33.59 29.66
C VAL A 126 -9.39 -34.27 30.09
N PRO A 127 -10.46 -33.53 30.45
CA PRO A 127 -11.76 -34.14 30.73
C PRO A 127 -12.27 -34.96 29.54
N ASN A 128 -12.84 -36.14 29.79
CA ASN A 128 -13.32 -37.01 28.72
C ASN A 128 -14.40 -36.33 27.83
N ILE A 129 -15.16 -35.39 28.40
CA ILE A 129 -16.12 -34.59 27.63
C ILE A 129 -15.45 -33.63 26.63
N PHE A 130 -14.21 -33.19 26.91
CA PHE A 130 -13.49 -32.27 26.04
C PHE A 130 -12.81 -32.96 24.85
N MET A 131 -12.69 -34.30 24.90
CA MET A 131 -12.02 -35.08 23.86
C MET A 131 -12.54 -34.84 22.43
N PRO A 132 -13.84 -34.64 22.16
CA PRO A 132 -14.33 -34.29 20.83
C PRO A 132 -13.76 -32.99 20.26
N TYR A 133 -13.61 -31.96 21.09
CA TYR A 133 -13.03 -30.67 20.70
C TYR A 133 -11.52 -30.80 20.46
N LEU A 134 -10.82 -31.46 21.38
CA LEU A 134 -9.37 -31.67 21.25
C LEU A 134 -9.02 -32.50 20.01
N ALA A 135 -9.75 -33.59 19.77
CA ALA A 135 -9.50 -34.48 18.65
C ALA A 135 -9.77 -33.79 17.30
N SER A 136 -10.90 -33.09 17.18
CA SER A 136 -11.22 -32.31 15.98
C SER A 136 -10.16 -31.24 15.70
N TYR A 137 -9.65 -30.56 16.73
CA TYR A 137 -8.57 -29.59 16.61
C TYR A 137 -7.28 -30.21 16.10
N ILE A 138 -6.84 -31.34 16.70
CA ILE A 138 -5.60 -32.03 16.31
C ILE A 138 -5.65 -32.41 14.82
N LEU A 139 -6.79 -32.91 14.36
CA LEU A 139 -7.00 -33.28 12.96
C LEU A 139 -6.98 -32.05 12.03
N ALA A 140 -7.71 -30.99 12.38
CA ALA A 140 -7.76 -29.76 11.59
C ALA A 140 -6.38 -29.07 11.51
N ALA A 141 -5.63 -29.02 12.62
CA ALA A 141 -4.29 -28.45 12.68
C ALA A 141 -3.32 -29.21 11.78
N TYR A 142 -3.38 -30.54 11.74
CA TYR A 142 -2.52 -31.30 10.84
C TYR A 142 -2.89 -31.08 9.36
N HIS A 143 -4.18 -31.00 9.05
CA HIS A 143 -4.66 -30.77 7.69
C HIS A 143 -4.20 -29.40 7.14
N ILE A 144 -4.17 -28.35 7.99
CA ILE A 144 -3.80 -27.00 7.56
C ILE A 144 -2.30 -26.78 7.32
N LYS A 145 -1.47 -27.71 7.78
CA LYS A 145 0.00 -27.69 7.61
C LYS A 145 0.46 -27.49 6.15
N ASN A 146 -0.39 -27.85 5.17
CA ASN A 146 -0.09 -27.74 3.74
C ASN A 146 -0.69 -26.48 3.07
N GLY A 147 -0.60 -25.32 3.73
CA GLY A 147 -0.95 -24.03 3.13
C GLY A 147 -2.45 -23.76 3.00
N GLY A 148 -3.26 -24.27 3.92
CA GLY A 148 -4.69 -23.96 3.95
C GLY A 148 -5.01 -22.56 4.53
N SER A 149 -6.17 -22.02 4.16
CA SER A 149 -6.66 -20.73 4.68
C SER A 149 -7.36 -20.87 6.03
N ILE A 150 -7.57 -19.75 6.73
CA ILE A 150 -8.34 -19.67 7.97
C ILE A 150 -9.72 -20.31 7.80
N LYS A 151 -10.41 -19.99 6.70
CA LYS A 151 -11.71 -20.59 6.40
C LYS A 151 -11.63 -22.12 6.33
N SER A 152 -10.66 -22.65 5.58
CA SER A 152 -10.50 -24.11 5.45
C SER A 152 -10.15 -24.80 6.78
N PHE A 153 -9.47 -24.10 7.70
CA PHE A 153 -9.19 -24.60 9.05
C PHE A 153 -10.49 -24.80 9.85
N PHE A 154 -11.34 -23.77 9.95
CA PHE A 154 -12.59 -23.86 10.71
C PHE A 154 -13.62 -24.79 10.05
N ASP A 155 -13.67 -24.86 8.72
CA ASP A 155 -14.53 -25.81 7.99
C ASP A 155 -14.14 -27.27 8.32
N LYS A 156 -12.84 -27.58 8.32
CA LYS A 156 -12.33 -28.90 8.70
C LYS A 156 -12.53 -29.20 10.18
N LEU A 157 -12.31 -28.22 11.06
CA LEU A 157 -12.56 -28.36 12.49
C LEU A 157 -14.00 -28.79 12.75
N LYS A 158 -14.97 -28.12 12.11
CA LYS A 158 -16.39 -28.43 12.24
C LYS A 158 -16.71 -29.82 11.69
N TYR A 159 -16.22 -30.15 10.50
CA TYR A 159 -16.40 -31.48 9.90
C TYR A 159 -15.94 -32.60 10.83
N PHE A 160 -14.75 -32.48 11.43
CA PHE A 160 -14.23 -33.48 12.36
C PHE A 160 -15.00 -33.52 13.68
N PHE A 161 -15.45 -32.37 14.18
CA PHE A 161 -16.28 -32.31 15.38
C PHE A 161 -17.61 -33.04 15.20
N ASP A 162 -18.33 -32.74 14.12
CA ASP A 162 -19.62 -33.36 13.80
C ASP A 162 -19.48 -34.90 13.74
N LYS A 163 -18.41 -35.39 13.09
CA LYS A 163 -18.08 -36.83 13.03
C LYS A 163 -17.73 -37.44 14.38
N THR A 164 -17.04 -36.70 15.23
CA THR A 164 -16.69 -37.19 16.58
C THR A 164 -17.91 -37.32 17.47
N ILE A 165 -18.88 -36.42 17.34
CA ILE A 165 -20.15 -36.47 18.07
C ILE A 165 -21.05 -37.59 17.55
N GLU A 166 -21.11 -37.83 16.23
CA GLU A 166 -21.81 -38.98 15.65
C GLU A 166 -21.38 -40.31 16.28
N ILE A 167 -20.07 -40.52 16.45
CA ILE A 167 -19.50 -41.73 17.07
C ILE A 167 -19.87 -41.83 18.55
N LYS A 168 -19.80 -40.73 19.32
CA LYS A 168 -20.09 -40.75 20.77
C LYS A 168 -21.57 -40.93 21.11
N ASN A 169 -22.47 -40.48 20.25
CA ASN A 169 -23.91 -40.62 20.47
C ASN A 169 -24.41 -42.08 20.38
N GLU A 170 -23.59 -43.00 19.88
CA GLU A 170 -23.88 -44.45 19.92
C GLU A 170 -23.63 -45.07 21.32
N ASP A 171 -22.79 -44.45 22.17
CA ASP A 171 -22.30 -45.03 23.44
C ASP A 171 -22.77 -44.32 24.72
N LEU A 172 -23.37 -43.12 24.65
CA LEU A 172 -23.77 -42.35 25.83
C LEU A 172 -25.19 -41.77 25.69
N ASN A 173 -26.04 -41.99 26.71
CA ASN A 173 -27.28 -41.23 26.94
C ASN A 173 -26.96 -39.78 27.35
N VAL A 174 -26.41 -38.98 26.43
CA VAL A 174 -26.14 -37.54 26.65
C VAL A 174 -27.40 -36.73 26.31
N SER A 175 -28.50 -37.00 27.00
CA SER A 175 -29.80 -36.35 26.72
C SER A 175 -29.95 -34.94 27.30
N ASP A 176 -29.00 -34.45 28.10
CA ASP A 176 -29.13 -33.18 28.84
C ASP A 176 -28.07 -32.11 28.51
N LEU A 177 -27.17 -32.35 27.54
CA LEU A 177 -26.06 -31.44 27.21
C LEU A 177 -26.00 -31.09 25.72
N ASN A 178 -26.18 -29.81 25.40
CA ASN A 178 -26.06 -29.34 24.02
C ASN A 178 -24.59 -29.11 23.64
N MET A 179 -23.88 -30.19 23.26
CA MET A 179 -22.49 -30.15 22.81
C MET A 179 -22.26 -29.21 21.62
N ALA A 180 -23.29 -28.96 20.80
CA ALA A 180 -23.20 -28.01 19.70
C ALA A 180 -23.11 -26.56 20.17
N ASP A 181 -23.81 -26.20 21.26
CA ASP A 181 -23.73 -24.87 21.86
C ASP A 181 -22.34 -24.64 22.45
N ILE A 182 -21.81 -25.62 23.19
CA ILE A 182 -20.46 -25.57 23.77
C ILE A 182 -19.40 -25.48 22.67
N TYR A 183 -19.56 -26.19 21.56
CA TYR A 183 -18.66 -26.07 20.40
C TYR A 183 -18.66 -24.65 19.84
N SER A 184 -19.84 -24.08 19.64
CA SER A 184 -20.00 -22.73 19.12
C SER A 184 -19.39 -21.69 20.06
N GLU A 185 -19.59 -21.84 21.37
CA GLU A 185 -18.95 -20.99 22.39
C GLU A 185 -17.43 -21.13 22.32
N TRP A 186 -16.92 -22.37 22.30
CA TRP A 186 -15.49 -22.64 22.20
C TRP A 186 -14.83 -22.00 20.96
N THR A 187 -15.39 -22.21 19.77
CA THR A 187 -14.78 -21.70 18.54
C THR A 187 -14.90 -20.18 18.39
N ASN A 188 -16.01 -19.59 18.82
CA ASN A 188 -16.21 -18.15 18.67
C ASN A 188 -15.55 -17.35 19.80
N GLU A 189 -15.71 -17.79 21.04
CA GLU A 189 -15.23 -17.05 22.21
C GLU A 189 -13.78 -17.33 22.55
N TYR A 190 -13.21 -18.47 22.14
CA TYR A 190 -11.81 -18.79 22.48
C TYR A 190 -10.89 -18.84 21.27
N LEU A 191 -11.32 -19.49 20.19
CA LEU A 191 -10.47 -19.60 18.98
C LEU A 191 -10.62 -18.43 18.01
N GLY A 192 -11.64 -17.59 18.18
CA GLY A 192 -11.81 -16.36 17.42
C GLY A 192 -12.24 -16.57 16.00
N GLN A 193 -13.06 -17.59 15.78
CA GLN A 193 -13.58 -17.94 14.47
C GLN A 193 -14.13 -16.73 13.71
N GLU A 194 -14.99 -15.92 14.33
CA GLU A 194 -15.57 -14.74 13.68
C GLU A 194 -14.52 -13.69 13.29
N TYR A 195 -13.57 -13.42 14.20
CA TYR A 195 -12.50 -12.45 13.98
C TYR A 195 -11.60 -12.87 12.82
N PHE A 196 -11.04 -14.08 12.88
CA PHE A 196 -10.13 -14.56 11.84
C PHE A 196 -10.83 -14.81 10.51
N SER A 197 -12.08 -15.26 10.52
CA SER A 197 -12.88 -15.39 9.27
C SER A 197 -13.13 -14.03 8.63
N THR A 198 -13.29 -12.98 9.44
CA THR A 198 -13.42 -11.61 8.95
C THR A 198 -12.10 -11.10 8.36
N LEU A 199 -10.95 -11.41 8.95
CA LEU A 199 -9.63 -11.12 8.36
C LEU A 199 -9.45 -11.82 7.00
N ASP A 200 -9.75 -13.11 6.91
CA ASP A 200 -9.67 -13.90 5.67
C ASP A 200 -10.54 -13.27 4.56
N THR A 201 -11.72 -12.79 4.94
CA THR A 201 -12.62 -12.07 4.02
C THR A 201 -12.03 -10.74 3.55
N LEU A 202 -11.38 -9.97 4.44
CA LEU A 202 -10.74 -8.71 4.08
C LEU A 202 -9.55 -8.92 3.15
N TYR A 203 -8.72 -9.93 3.41
CA TYR A 203 -7.64 -10.32 2.50
C TYR A 203 -8.20 -10.69 1.13
N GLY A 204 -9.14 -11.64 1.07
CA GLY A 204 -9.72 -12.08 -0.21
C GLY A 204 -10.38 -10.96 -1.04
N ARG A 205 -10.90 -9.90 -0.39
CA ARG A 205 -11.54 -8.77 -1.08
C ARG A 205 -10.57 -7.66 -1.46
N TYR A 206 -9.64 -7.31 -0.58
CA TYR A 206 -8.79 -6.12 -0.73
C TYR A 206 -7.37 -6.42 -1.15
N SER A 207 -6.91 -7.67 -1.19
CA SER A 207 -5.57 -8.04 -1.68
C SER A 207 -5.64 -8.91 -2.95
N LYS A 208 -4.78 -8.59 -3.92
CA LYS A 208 -4.50 -9.42 -5.11
C LYS A 208 -3.07 -9.93 -5.14
N THR A 209 -2.20 -9.38 -4.29
CA THR A 209 -0.79 -9.72 -4.19
C THR A 209 -0.41 -9.93 -2.73
N SER A 210 0.64 -10.71 -2.49
CA SER A 210 1.19 -10.91 -1.14
C SER A 210 1.60 -9.60 -0.47
N LYS A 211 2.08 -8.62 -1.24
CA LYS A 211 2.43 -7.29 -0.72
C LYS A 211 1.20 -6.53 -0.21
N GLN A 212 0.11 -6.56 -0.96
CA GLN A 212 -1.16 -5.94 -0.55
C GLN A 212 -1.75 -6.64 0.67
N GLU A 213 -1.72 -7.97 0.71
CA GLU A 213 -2.16 -8.74 1.88
C GLU A 213 -1.33 -8.38 3.11
N ALA A 214 0.00 -8.27 2.98
CA ALA A 214 0.88 -7.82 4.05
C ALA A 214 0.55 -6.39 4.50
N THR A 215 0.20 -5.48 3.59
CA THR A 215 -0.24 -4.12 3.95
C THR A 215 -1.55 -4.15 4.74
N VAL A 216 -2.55 -4.92 4.32
CA VAL A 216 -3.83 -5.07 5.05
C VAL A 216 -3.60 -5.73 6.41
N ARG A 217 -2.75 -6.76 6.48
CA ARG A 217 -2.38 -7.42 7.73
C ARG A 217 -1.67 -6.46 8.68
N ASN A 218 -0.68 -5.71 8.19
CA ASN A 218 -0.01 -4.68 8.97
C ASN A 218 -0.99 -3.60 9.43
N SER A 219 -2.01 -3.29 8.61
CA SER A 219 -3.11 -2.39 8.95
C SER A 219 -4.21 -3.02 9.81
N LEU A 220 -4.02 -4.24 10.32
CA LEU A 220 -4.91 -4.88 11.31
C LEU A 220 -4.13 -5.48 12.50
N ARG A 221 -2.80 -5.52 12.40
CA ARG A 221 -1.89 -6.10 13.39
C ARG A 221 -2.11 -5.59 14.80
N GLY A 222 -2.38 -4.29 14.96
CA GLY A 222 -2.69 -3.70 16.27
C GLY A 222 -3.94 -4.32 16.93
N LEU A 223 -5.02 -4.53 16.17
CA LEU A 223 -6.22 -5.21 16.66
C LEU A 223 -5.92 -6.66 17.03
N THR A 224 -5.11 -7.34 16.22
CA THR A 224 -4.71 -8.72 16.49
C THR A 224 -3.86 -8.80 17.74
N CYS A 225 -2.89 -7.90 17.93
CA CYS A 225 -2.11 -7.81 19.18
C CYS A 225 -3.01 -7.57 20.39
N ILE A 226 -3.99 -6.68 20.32
CA ILE A 226 -4.94 -6.47 21.43
C ILE A 226 -5.73 -7.75 21.73
N LEU A 227 -6.18 -8.47 20.70
CA LEU A 227 -6.86 -9.75 20.86
C LEU A 227 -5.95 -10.79 21.54
N MET A 228 -4.65 -10.77 21.25
CA MET A 228 -3.66 -11.70 21.81
C MET A 228 -3.10 -11.31 23.19
N ASP A 229 -3.06 -10.01 23.50
CA ASP A 229 -2.42 -9.44 24.69
C ASP A 229 -3.44 -9.07 25.78
N CYS A 230 -4.72 -9.35 25.60
CA CYS A 230 -5.76 -9.01 26.58
C CYS A 230 -5.44 -9.66 27.94
N PRO A 231 -5.01 -8.89 28.97
CA PRO A 231 -4.39 -9.44 30.16
C PRO A 231 -5.40 -9.79 31.26
N ASP A 232 -6.70 -9.74 30.97
CA ASP A 232 -7.70 -10.29 31.88
C ASP A 232 -7.73 -11.79 31.61
N HIS A 233 -7.48 -12.60 32.66
CA HIS A 233 -7.53 -14.06 32.61
C HIS A 233 -8.67 -14.53 31.68
N PRO A 234 -8.40 -15.47 30.77
CA PRO A 234 -9.08 -15.62 29.48
C PRO A 234 -10.54 -16.01 29.70
N SER A 235 -11.44 -15.04 29.79
CA SER A 235 -12.86 -15.34 29.91
C SER A 235 -13.47 -15.47 28.52
N MET A 236 -13.19 -14.56 27.59
CA MET A 236 -13.62 -14.63 26.18
C MET A 236 -12.68 -13.76 25.34
N ILE A 237 -12.64 -14.00 24.02
CA ILE A 237 -12.17 -13.04 23.04
C ILE A 237 -12.93 -11.76 23.32
N PRO A 238 -12.21 -10.65 23.53
CA PRO A 238 -12.92 -9.46 23.90
C PRO A 238 -13.83 -9.05 22.75
N SER A 239 -15.13 -8.98 23.02
CA SER A 239 -16.14 -8.58 22.04
C SER A 239 -15.76 -7.27 21.33
N PHE A 240 -15.06 -6.38 22.04
CA PHE A 240 -14.56 -5.13 21.47
C PHE A 240 -13.58 -5.36 20.30
N ALA A 241 -12.70 -6.37 20.30
CA ALA A 241 -11.76 -6.58 19.20
C ALA A 241 -12.48 -6.99 17.91
N THR A 242 -13.51 -7.83 18.05
CA THR A 242 -14.42 -8.21 16.96
C THR A 242 -15.28 -7.04 16.50
N ILE A 243 -15.76 -6.19 17.42
CA ILE A 243 -16.46 -4.94 17.11
C ILE A 243 -15.54 -4.02 16.31
N LEU A 244 -14.32 -3.76 16.78
CA LEU A 244 -13.34 -2.92 16.08
C LEU A 244 -13.06 -3.40 14.67
N LEU A 245 -12.87 -4.71 14.48
CA LEU A 245 -12.65 -5.29 13.16
C LEU A 245 -13.90 -5.15 12.26
N THR A 246 -15.09 -5.32 12.83
CA THR A 246 -16.36 -5.13 12.12
C THR A 246 -16.54 -3.67 11.69
N HIS A 247 -16.17 -2.71 12.55
CA HIS A 247 -16.18 -1.29 12.22
C HIS A 247 -15.14 -0.94 11.15
N TYR A 248 -13.92 -1.47 11.25
CA TYR A 248 -12.90 -1.33 10.19
C TYR A 248 -13.47 -1.75 8.83
N LYS A 249 -14.06 -2.96 8.80
CA LYS A 249 -14.66 -3.53 7.61
C LYS A 249 -15.79 -2.67 7.07
N LYS A 250 -16.71 -2.18 7.92
CA LYS A 250 -17.78 -1.26 7.50
C LYS A 250 -17.21 0.02 6.89
N TRP A 251 -16.20 0.60 7.52
CA TRP A 251 -15.61 1.84 7.04
C TRP A 251 -14.88 1.68 5.70
N LEU A 252 -14.19 0.56 5.51
CA LEU A 252 -13.64 0.22 4.19
C LEU A 252 -14.74 0.09 3.13
N PHE A 253 -15.90 -0.49 3.47
CA PHE A 253 -17.04 -0.56 2.56
C PHE A 253 -17.66 0.81 2.26
N GLU A 254 -17.80 1.69 3.25
CA GLU A 254 -18.36 3.04 3.06
C GLU A 254 -17.47 3.94 2.18
N LYS A 255 -16.18 3.62 2.06
CA LYS A 255 -15.24 4.28 1.16
C LYS A 255 -15.21 3.67 -0.24
N GLU A 256 -15.95 2.59 -0.49
CA GLU A 256 -16.19 2.13 -1.85
C GLU A 256 -17.05 3.19 -2.57
N PRO A 257 -16.70 3.60 -3.80
CA PRO A 257 -17.53 4.53 -4.55
C PRO A 257 -18.95 3.96 -4.70
N ASP A 258 -19.97 4.79 -4.45
CA ASP A 258 -21.40 4.43 -4.47
C ASP A 258 -21.77 3.64 -5.74
N ASN A 259 -21.82 2.32 -5.64
CA ASN A 259 -22.39 1.46 -6.68
C ASN A 259 -23.87 1.21 -6.36
N THR A 260 -24.71 2.20 -6.64
CA THR A 260 -26.18 2.04 -6.69
C THR A 260 -26.67 1.25 -7.91
N THR A 261 -25.81 0.47 -8.56
CA THR A 261 -26.21 -0.45 -9.64
C THR A 261 -25.76 -1.87 -9.32
N SER A 262 -26.77 -2.72 -9.12
CA SER A 262 -26.78 -4.18 -9.01
C SER A 262 -25.42 -4.87 -8.92
N TYR A 263 -25.17 -5.43 -7.74
CA TYR A 263 -24.18 -6.49 -7.52
C TYR A 263 -24.37 -7.64 -8.50
N ASP A 264 -23.58 -7.65 -9.57
CA ASP A 264 -23.25 -8.85 -10.30
C ASP A 264 -21.97 -9.42 -9.66
N LYS A 265 -21.95 -10.72 -9.34
CA LYS A 265 -20.86 -11.37 -8.56
C LYS A 265 -19.47 -11.33 -9.23
N ASN A 266 -19.36 -10.71 -10.41
CA ASN A 266 -18.16 -10.60 -11.22
C ASN A 266 -17.63 -9.16 -11.38
N THR A 267 -18.23 -8.16 -10.73
CA THR A 267 -17.70 -6.79 -10.76
C THR A 267 -16.57 -6.66 -9.74
N VAL A 268 -15.39 -7.11 -10.15
CA VAL A 268 -14.13 -6.98 -9.45
C VAL A 268 -13.92 -5.53 -9.01
N LEU A 269 -13.53 -5.28 -7.76
CA LEU A 269 -12.77 -4.09 -7.35
C LEU A 269 -11.50 -4.05 -8.21
N ASN A 270 -11.61 -3.62 -9.46
CA ASN A 270 -10.54 -3.79 -10.43
C ASN A 270 -9.40 -2.82 -10.17
N ASP A 271 -9.71 -1.67 -9.58
CA ASP A 271 -8.73 -0.66 -9.26
C ASP A 271 -8.65 -0.38 -7.75
N LEU A 272 -7.77 -1.15 -7.08
CA LEU A 272 -7.37 -0.92 -5.69
C LEU A 272 -6.23 0.10 -5.60
N THR A 273 -5.84 0.77 -6.69
CA THR A 273 -4.62 1.59 -6.72
C THR A 273 -4.68 2.71 -5.70
N SER A 274 -5.86 3.30 -5.45
CA SER A 274 -6.03 4.33 -4.43
C SER A 274 -5.98 3.80 -2.98
N PHE A 275 -6.25 2.50 -2.76
CA PHE A 275 -6.16 1.88 -1.44
C PHE A 275 -4.72 1.75 -0.95
N TYR A 276 -3.79 1.57 -1.88
CA TYR A 276 -2.37 1.35 -1.60
C TYR A 276 -1.53 2.56 -2.01
N ALA A 277 -0.28 2.59 -1.55
CA ALA A 277 0.65 3.63 -1.97
C ALA A 277 0.82 3.62 -3.50
N HIS A 278 0.66 4.78 -4.13
CA HIS A 278 0.73 4.95 -5.57
C HIS A 278 1.25 6.34 -5.94
N GLU A 279 1.77 6.44 -7.16
CA GLU A 279 2.30 7.69 -7.69
C GLU A 279 1.25 8.37 -8.60
N GLU A 280 0.96 9.64 -8.35
CA GLU A 280 0.10 10.44 -9.21
C GLU A 280 0.90 11.51 -9.95
N PRO A 281 0.68 11.74 -11.26
CA PRO A 281 1.43 12.76 -11.98
C PRO A 281 1.16 14.17 -11.46
N TRP A 282 2.21 14.94 -11.12
CA TRP A 282 2.06 16.33 -10.72
C TRP A 282 2.20 17.26 -11.94
N LYS A 283 1.06 17.80 -12.40
CA LYS A 283 1.01 18.76 -13.52
C LYS A 283 0.81 20.16 -12.97
N GLU A 284 1.83 21.00 -13.11
CA GLU A 284 1.79 22.40 -12.75
C GLU A 284 2.28 23.23 -13.94
N ASP A 285 1.88 24.49 -13.99
CA ASP A 285 2.00 25.32 -15.20
C ASP A 285 3.43 25.84 -15.47
N TRP A 286 4.40 25.55 -14.59
CA TRP A 286 5.79 26.03 -14.70
C TRP A 286 6.49 25.56 -15.99
N GLU A 287 6.35 24.29 -16.36
CA GLU A 287 6.92 23.76 -17.61
C GLU A 287 6.32 24.48 -18.83
N GLN A 288 5.00 24.73 -18.82
CA GLN A 288 4.35 25.45 -19.91
C GLN A 288 4.76 26.93 -19.96
N ALA A 289 4.84 27.58 -18.80
CA ALA A 289 5.28 28.97 -18.69
C ALA A 289 6.72 29.15 -19.19
N PHE A 290 7.62 28.22 -18.84
CA PHE A 290 9.00 28.24 -19.31
C PHE A 290 9.10 28.05 -20.82
N LEU A 291 8.31 27.13 -21.39
CA LEU A 291 8.25 26.94 -22.85
C LEU A 291 7.72 28.19 -23.58
N GLU A 292 6.72 28.87 -23.02
CA GLU A 292 6.19 30.10 -23.61
C GLU A 292 7.19 31.26 -23.52
N GLN A 293 7.98 31.33 -22.45
CA GLN A 293 9.10 32.28 -22.34
C GLN A 293 10.14 32.03 -23.45
N LEU A 294 10.60 30.78 -23.62
CA LEU A 294 11.56 30.42 -24.67
C LEU A 294 11.03 30.74 -26.07
N ARG A 295 9.75 30.47 -26.31
CA ARG A 295 9.07 30.80 -27.57
C ARG A 295 9.06 32.30 -27.82
N THR A 296 8.77 33.10 -26.79
CA THR A 296 8.76 34.56 -26.86
C THR A 296 10.17 35.11 -27.17
N GLU A 297 11.20 34.60 -26.51
CA GLU A 297 12.60 34.95 -26.77
C GLU A 297 13.00 34.68 -28.23
N LEU A 298 12.69 33.48 -28.75
CA LEU A 298 12.98 33.10 -30.14
C LEU A 298 12.20 33.97 -31.15
N SER A 299 10.93 34.26 -30.87
CA SER A 299 10.09 35.11 -31.72
C SER A 299 10.62 36.55 -31.77
N ASN A 300 11.00 37.12 -30.62
CA ASN A 300 11.54 38.47 -30.53
C ASN A 300 12.85 38.61 -31.30
N THR A 301 13.76 37.64 -31.18
CA THR A 301 15.02 37.65 -31.92
C THR A 301 14.80 37.52 -33.41
N THR A 302 13.86 36.66 -33.83
CA THR A 302 13.45 36.55 -35.24
C THR A 302 12.91 37.88 -35.78
N LYS A 303 12.07 38.58 -35.01
CA LYS A 303 11.54 39.90 -35.38
C LYS A 303 12.65 40.94 -35.55
N LYS A 304 13.68 40.92 -34.69
CA LYS A 304 14.86 41.81 -34.84
C LYS A 304 15.54 41.61 -36.19
N VAL A 305 15.75 40.36 -36.62
CA VAL A 305 16.37 40.05 -37.93
C VAL A 305 15.51 40.60 -39.08
N ILE A 306 14.19 40.39 -39.01
CA ILE A 306 13.27 40.87 -40.06
C ILE A 306 13.21 42.40 -40.12
N ILE A 307 13.18 43.08 -38.98
CA ILE A 307 13.21 44.55 -38.91
C ILE A 307 14.53 45.08 -39.48
N PHE A 308 15.65 44.43 -39.16
CA PHE A 308 16.96 44.77 -39.72
C PHE A 308 16.94 44.65 -41.25
N ILE A 309 16.54 43.49 -41.80
CA ILE A 309 16.49 43.26 -43.24
C ILE A 309 15.60 44.31 -43.93
N ASP A 310 14.41 44.57 -43.40
CA ASP A 310 13.48 45.56 -43.98
C ASP A 310 14.10 46.95 -44.07
N LYS A 311 14.75 47.41 -42.99
CA LYS A 311 15.42 48.72 -42.95
C LYS A 311 16.62 48.76 -43.89
N TYR A 312 17.40 47.69 -43.95
CA TYR A 312 18.60 47.64 -44.78
C TYR A 312 18.25 47.72 -46.27
N LEU A 313 17.28 46.92 -46.72
CA LEU A 313 16.84 46.89 -48.11
C LEU A 313 16.28 48.24 -48.57
N LYS A 314 15.52 48.93 -47.70
CA LYS A 314 14.95 50.26 -48.01
C LYS A 314 16.01 51.35 -48.17
N ASN A 315 17.08 51.30 -47.38
CA ASN A 315 18.08 52.37 -47.31
C ASN A 315 19.25 52.18 -48.27
N ASN A 316 19.53 50.95 -48.70
CA ASN A 316 20.72 50.60 -49.48
C ASN A 316 20.39 49.95 -50.82
N ASN A 317 19.17 50.19 -51.35
CA ASN A 317 18.75 49.60 -52.62
C ASN A 317 19.66 50.05 -53.78
N LYS A 318 20.13 49.09 -54.57
CA LYS A 318 21.02 49.36 -55.72
C LYS A 318 20.28 49.70 -57.00
N THR A 319 19.18 49.00 -57.27
CA THR A 319 18.39 49.21 -58.49
C THR A 319 16.88 49.10 -58.23
N PRO A 320 16.08 50.08 -58.72
CA PRO A 320 14.62 50.02 -58.62
C PRO A 320 14.00 48.79 -59.29
N LYS A 321 14.68 48.18 -60.27
CA LYS A 321 14.22 46.99 -60.98
C LYS A 321 14.17 45.75 -60.08
N TYR A 322 15.05 45.67 -59.08
CA TYR A 322 15.09 44.57 -58.12
C TYR A 322 15.05 45.15 -56.69
N PRO A 323 13.88 45.17 -56.03
CA PRO A 323 13.71 45.75 -54.68
C PRO A 323 14.60 45.13 -53.59
N LEU A 324 15.07 43.91 -53.82
CA LEU A 324 15.97 43.14 -52.95
C LEU A 324 17.46 43.42 -53.18
N SER A 325 17.83 44.15 -54.23
CA SER A 325 19.24 44.44 -54.55
C SER A 325 19.84 45.44 -53.56
N VAL A 326 21.08 45.22 -53.14
CA VAL A 326 21.82 46.09 -52.23
C VAL A 326 23.12 46.60 -52.85
N ASN A 327 23.55 47.80 -52.44
CA ASN A 327 24.79 48.42 -52.94
C ASN A 327 26.04 47.69 -52.47
N ASP A 328 26.06 47.25 -51.21
CA ASP A 328 27.15 46.49 -50.61
C ASP A 328 26.60 45.17 -50.05
N PHE A 329 26.79 44.09 -50.81
CA PHE A 329 26.35 42.76 -50.38
C PHE A 329 27.19 42.22 -49.20
N ASN A 330 28.48 42.57 -49.14
CA ASN A 330 29.35 42.05 -48.09
C ASN A 330 28.97 42.63 -46.73
N ASP A 331 28.69 43.94 -46.67
CA ASP A 331 28.18 44.59 -45.45
C ASP A 331 26.80 44.04 -45.04
N PHE A 332 25.93 43.75 -46.01
CA PHE A 332 24.64 43.10 -45.76
C PHE A 332 24.82 41.69 -45.17
N ASP A 333 25.65 40.86 -45.78
CA ASP A 333 25.88 39.47 -45.36
C ASP A 333 26.55 39.39 -43.98
N GLU A 334 27.52 40.26 -43.70
CA GLU A 334 28.18 40.35 -42.39
C GLU A 334 27.17 40.67 -41.28
N LYS A 335 26.33 41.69 -41.48
CA LYS A 335 25.30 42.11 -40.52
C LYS A 335 24.19 41.07 -40.38
N CYS A 336 23.76 40.43 -41.47
CA CYS A 336 22.83 39.30 -41.42
C CYS A 336 23.41 38.14 -40.61
N SER A 337 24.69 37.80 -40.84
CA SER A 337 25.39 36.73 -40.13
C SER A 337 25.49 37.00 -38.63
N PHE A 338 25.73 38.24 -38.21
CA PHE A 338 25.68 38.64 -36.79
C PHE A 338 24.35 38.25 -36.12
N TYR A 339 23.21 38.65 -36.72
CA TYR A 339 21.89 38.34 -36.19
C TYR A 339 21.54 36.84 -36.24
N LEU A 340 21.99 36.13 -37.28
CA LEU A 340 21.80 34.67 -37.37
C LEU A 340 22.62 33.93 -36.30
N ASN A 341 23.80 34.44 -35.94
CA ASN A 341 24.62 33.92 -34.84
C ASN A 341 23.95 34.14 -33.48
N GLU A 342 23.28 35.28 -33.24
CA GLU A 342 22.48 35.50 -32.02
C GLU A 342 21.39 34.43 -31.86
N LEU A 343 20.66 34.11 -32.94
CA LEU A 343 19.67 33.03 -32.93
C LEU A 343 20.34 31.65 -32.69
N SER A 344 21.56 31.43 -33.23
CA SER A 344 22.31 30.18 -33.02
C SER A 344 22.64 29.98 -31.56
N ASN A 345 23.15 31.03 -30.91
CA ASN A 345 23.51 31.00 -29.49
C ASN A 345 22.31 30.69 -28.59
N MET A 346 21.09 31.13 -28.96
CA MET A 346 19.89 30.78 -28.20
C MET A 346 19.53 29.30 -28.33
N SER A 347 19.62 28.74 -29.54
CA SER A 347 19.35 27.31 -29.77
C SER A 347 20.41 26.39 -29.14
N GLY A 348 21.70 26.75 -29.24
CA GLY A 348 22.80 25.97 -28.68
C GLY A 348 22.81 25.90 -27.15
N ASN A 349 22.19 26.87 -26.49
CA ASN A 349 22.06 26.92 -25.03
C ASN A 349 20.72 26.37 -24.51
N ALA A 350 19.83 25.90 -25.38
CA ALA A 350 18.49 25.45 -24.98
C ALA A 350 18.54 24.28 -23.98
N GLU A 351 19.38 23.28 -24.23
CA GLU A 351 19.57 22.16 -23.31
C GLU A 351 20.02 22.61 -21.92
N LYS A 352 21.01 23.51 -21.86
CA LYS A 352 21.50 24.07 -20.60
C LYS A 352 20.41 24.83 -19.86
N LYS A 353 19.57 25.58 -20.58
CA LYS A 353 18.41 26.27 -20.00
C LYS A 353 17.40 25.28 -19.39
N PHE A 354 17.08 24.17 -20.07
CA PHE A 354 16.20 23.15 -19.50
C PHE A 354 16.79 22.45 -18.28
N ARG A 355 18.09 22.12 -18.31
CA ARG A 355 18.79 21.52 -17.16
C ARG A 355 18.75 22.44 -15.94
N ASN A 356 19.05 23.72 -16.14
CA ASN A 356 18.98 24.73 -15.08
C ASN A 356 17.57 24.91 -14.55
N PHE A 357 16.56 24.84 -15.43
CA PHE A 357 15.16 24.94 -15.05
C PHE A 357 14.74 23.80 -14.11
N TYR A 358 14.99 22.54 -14.48
CA TYR A 358 14.67 21.42 -13.57
C TYR A 358 15.45 21.49 -12.27
N LYS A 359 16.74 21.87 -12.32
CA LYS A 359 17.56 22.09 -11.13
C LYS A 359 16.97 23.16 -10.20
N TYR A 360 16.58 24.31 -10.75
CA TYR A 360 15.95 25.39 -10.00
C TYR A 360 14.68 24.90 -9.28
N ILE A 361 13.86 24.13 -9.98
CA ILE A 361 12.59 23.64 -9.45
C ILE A 361 12.78 22.64 -8.32
N THR A 362 13.77 21.75 -8.42
CA THR A 362 14.01 20.72 -7.41
C THR A 362 14.90 21.16 -6.25
N GLU A 363 15.83 22.10 -6.48
CA GLU A 363 16.86 22.47 -5.49
C GLU A 363 16.65 23.86 -4.88
N GLU A 364 16.13 24.83 -5.65
CA GLU A 364 16.02 26.23 -5.22
C GLU A 364 14.63 26.59 -4.71
N ARG A 365 13.57 25.92 -5.19
CA ARG A 365 12.23 26.07 -4.63
C ARG A 365 12.09 25.30 -3.32
N GLN A 366 12.12 26.04 -2.22
CA GLN A 366 12.04 25.49 -0.87
C GLN A 366 10.83 24.55 -0.67
N GLU A 367 9.65 24.93 -1.17
CA GLU A 367 8.41 24.15 -1.04
C GLU A 367 8.54 22.75 -1.66
N ILE A 368 9.07 22.68 -2.89
CA ILE A 368 9.24 21.44 -3.65
C ILE A 368 10.34 20.60 -3.04
N ARG A 369 11.47 21.24 -2.69
CA ARG A 369 12.59 20.57 -2.04
C ARG A 369 12.15 19.92 -0.72
N GLN A 370 11.42 20.65 0.13
CA GLN A 370 10.89 20.11 1.39
C GLN A 370 9.92 18.96 1.14
N ALA A 371 9.06 19.05 0.13
CA ALA A 371 8.13 17.98 -0.22
C ALA A 371 8.84 16.72 -0.77
N ILE A 372 9.95 16.88 -1.51
CA ILE A 372 10.81 15.77 -1.94
C ILE A 372 11.53 15.16 -0.72
N GLU A 373 12.10 15.98 0.16
CA GLU A 373 12.77 15.55 1.40
C GLU A 373 11.78 14.77 2.30
N ASN A 374 10.53 15.20 2.38
CA ASN A 374 9.45 14.55 3.13
C ASN A 374 8.77 13.40 2.37
N ARG A 375 9.24 13.05 1.17
CA ARG A 375 8.71 11.98 0.31
C ARG A 375 7.23 12.12 -0.06
N THR A 376 6.66 13.32 -0.02
CA THR A 376 5.31 13.58 -0.55
C THR A 376 5.34 13.83 -2.06
N LEU A 377 6.50 14.21 -2.58
CA LEU A 377 6.79 14.32 -4.00
C LEU A 377 8.00 13.48 -4.40
N LEU A 378 7.97 12.97 -5.62
CA LEU A 378 9.05 12.21 -6.25
C LEU A 378 9.47 12.90 -7.53
N PHE A 379 10.78 13.04 -7.73
CA PHE A 379 11.35 13.56 -8.96
C PHE A 379 11.95 12.44 -9.80
N ASP A 380 11.36 12.22 -10.97
CA ASP A 380 11.79 11.23 -11.95
C ASP A 380 12.88 11.82 -12.86
N HIS A 381 14.13 11.65 -12.44
CA HIS A 381 15.31 12.13 -13.16
C HIS A 381 15.38 11.57 -14.60
N GLU A 382 14.99 10.32 -14.82
CA GLU A 382 15.05 9.70 -16.14
C GLU A 382 14.04 10.37 -17.08
N ASN A 383 12.84 10.63 -16.56
CA ASN A 383 11.81 11.29 -17.32
C ASN A 383 12.13 12.78 -17.57
N ALA A 384 12.72 13.48 -16.60
CA ALA A 384 13.23 14.84 -16.81
C ALA A 384 14.29 14.89 -17.95
N GLU A 385 15.19 13.92 -18.02
CA GLU A 385 16.14 13.82 -19.14
C GLU A 385 15.46 13.56 -20.49
N LYS A 386 14.38 12.76 -20.52
CA LYS A 386 13.58 12.55 -21.74
C LYS A 386 12.93 13.85 -22.21
N HIS A 387 12.40 14.65 -21.29
CA HIS A 387 11.90 16.00 -21.59
C HIS A 387 12.97 16.89 -22.20
N ILE A 388 14.12 17.02 -21.51
CA ILE A 388 15.25 17.85 -21.95
C ILE A 388 15.67 17.50 -23.38
N LYS A 389 15.87 16.21 -23.68
CA LYS A 389 16.30 15.74 -25.00
C LYS A 389 15.26 16.01 -26.09
N THR A 390 13.99 15.73 -25.80
CA THR A 390 12.89 15.88 -26.75
C THR A 390 12.65 17.35 -27.11
N LEU A 391 12.66 18.22 -26.11
CA LEU A 391 12.46 19.66 -26.28
C LEU A 391 13.67 20.30 -26.98
N ASN A 392 14.90 19.96 -26.58
CA ASN A 392 16.12 20.43 -27.24
C ASN A 392 16.13 20.07 -28.74
N LYS A 393 15.81 18.81 -29.07
CA LYS A 393 15.71 18.34 -30.46
C LYS A 393 14.68 19.15 -31.25
N THR A 394 13.54 19.46 -30.65
CA THR A 394 12.46 20.24 -31.28
C THR A 394 12.91 21.67 -31.58
N ILE A 395 13.60 22.32 -30.63
CA ILE A 395 14.17 23.67 -30.80
C ILE A 395 15.26 23.69 -31.88
N LEU A 396 16.19 22.74 -31.86
CA LEU A 396 17.26 22.64 -32.86
C LEU A 396 16.71 22.43 -34.27
N LYS A 397 15.66 21.61 -34.42
CA LYS A 397 14.98 21.40 -35.71
C LYS A 397 14.33 22.68 -36.23
N TYR A 398 13.59 23.39 -35.38
CA TYR A 398 12.99 24.68 -35.74
C TYR A 398 14.06 25.70 -36.15
N TYR A 399 15.16 25.77 -35.40
CA TYR A 399 16.26 26.68 -35.71
C TYR A 399 16.92 26.35 -37.06
N GLY A 400 17.21 25.08 -37.33
CA GLY A 400 17.78 24.67 -38.63
C GLY A 400 16.86 25.02 -39.81
N GLN A 401 15.55 24.90 -39.65
CA GLN A 401 14.58 25.31 -40.67
C GLN A 401 14.59 26.83 -40.87
N MET A 402 14.62 27.60 -39.79
CA MET A 402 14.71 29.06 -39.83
C MET A 402 15.99 29.56 -40.52
N GLN A 403 17.15 28.99 -40.17
CA GLN A 403 18.43 29.32 -40.83
C GLN A 403 18.37 29.06 -42.34
N ASN A 404 17.75 27.94 -42.76
CA ASN A 404 17.64 27.60 -44.16
C ASN A 404 16.82 28.64 -44.94
N GLU A 405 15.70 29.11 -44.39
CA GLU A 405 14.88 30.15 -45.02
C GLU A 405 15.64 31.49 -45.13
N PHE A 406 16.36 31.89 -44.09
CA PHE A 406 17.21 33.09 -44.16
C PHE A 406 18.35 32.94 -45.17
N ARG A 407 19.04 31.80 -45.22
CA ARG A 407 20.12 31.56 -46.20
C ARG A 407 19.61 31.57 -47.65
N LYS A 408 18.45 30.95 -47.90
CA LYS A 408 17.80 31.03 -49.22
C LYS A 408 17.51 32.48 -49.61
N PHE A 409 17.05 33.29 -48.66
CA PHE A 409 16.78 34.70 -48.90
C PHE A 409 18.08 35.50 -49.18
N ILE A 410 19.11 35.33 -48.35
CA ILE A 410 20.42 35.99 -48.53
C ILE A 410 21.01 35.68 -49.91
N LYS A 411 20.93 34.43 -50.37
CA LYS A 411 21.38 34.03 -51.71
C LYS A 411 20.62 34.74 -52.83
N ARG A 412 19.32 35.03 -52.64
CA ARG A 412 18.54 35.83 -53.62
C ARG A 412 18.99 37.29 -53.63
N VAL A 413 19.31 37.85 -52.45
CA VAL A 413 19.87 39.20 -52.33
C VAL A 413 21.21 39.28 -53.07
N GLU A 414 22.12 38.32 -52.86
CA GLU A 414 23.40 38.20 -53.56
C GLU A 414 23.23 38.24 -55.09
N GLN A 415 22.40 37.35 -55.63
CA GLN A 415 22.14 37.24 -57.05
C GLN A 415 21.58 38.56 -57.64
N SER A 416 20.64 39.20 -56.93
CA SER A 416 20.04 40.47 -57.36
C SER A 416 20.98 41.68 -57.25
N SER A 417 22.02 41.58 -56.42
CA SER A 417 22.99 42.66 -56.16
C SER A 417 24.23 42.59 -57.05
N SER A 418 24.35 41.54 -57.86
CA SER A 418 25.45 41.30 -58.79
C SER A 418 25.59 42.40 -59.88
N GLN A 419 26.66 42.32 -60.67
CA GLN A 419 26.93 43.29 -61.75
C GLN A 419 25.96 43.15 -62.94
N ILE A 420 25.45 41.95 -63.20
CA ILE A 420 24.49 41.66 -64.28
C ILE A 420 23.38 40.73 -63.74
N PRO A 421 22.43 41.25 -62.96
CA PRO A 421 21.36 40.44 -62.34
C PRO A 421 20.50 39.66 -63.35
N GLU A 422 20.37 40.16 -64.58
CA GLU A 422 19.63 39.51 -65.68
C GLU A 422 20.16 38.13 -66.07
N ASN A 423 21.42 37.82 -65.72
CA ASN A 423 22.03 36.52 -66.02
C ASN A 423 21.49 35.38 -65.13
N TYR A 424 20.80 35.71 -64.03
CA TYR A 424 20.21 34.71 -63.13
C TYR A 424 18.78 34.38 -63.58
N LYS A 425 18.65 33.33 -64.41
CA LYS A 425 17.35 32.82 -64.94
C LYS A 425 16.29 32.50 -63.88
N THR A 426 16.66 32.45 -62.60
CA THR A 426 15.80 32.03 -61.48
C THR A 426 15.16 33.19 -60.71
N LEU A 427 15.52 34.45 -60.97
CA LEU A 427 14.96 35.61 -60.27
C LEU A 427 13.94 36.35 -61.13
N ASN A 428 12.70 36.42 -60.66
CA ASN A 428 11.64 37.20 -61.28
C ASN A 428 11.52 38.58 -60.58
N PRO A 429 11.68 39.70 -61.30
CA PRO A 429 11.58 41.04 -60.73
C PRO A 429 10.22 41.38 -60.08
N ASN A 430 9.16 40.66 -60.46
CA ASN A 430 7.80 40.90 -59.97
C ASN A 430 7.46 40.16 -58.67
N ASP A 431 8.34 39.25 -58.20
CA ASP A 431 8.12 38.48 -56.98
C ASP A 431 8.58 39.26 -55.73
N ASP A 432 7.77 39.26 -54.68
CA ASP A 432 8.12 39.86 -53.38
C ASP A 432 8.77 38.80 -52.46
N TYR A 433 10.04 38.52 -52.72
CA TYR A 433 10.81 37.51 -51.99
C TYR A 433 10.93 37.81 -50.48
N PHE A 434 10.81 39.07 -50.06
CA PHE A 434 10.87 39.44 -48.65
C PHE A 434 9.54 39.17 -47.93
N LYS A 435 8.41 39.43 -48.60
CA LYS A 435 7.09 39.00 -48.11
C LYS A 435 6.99 37.48 -48.04
N ASP A 436 7.58 36.76 -48.98
CA ASP A 436 7.64 35.30 -48.93
C ASP A 436 8.47 34.81 -47.74
N LEU A 437 9.63 35.42 -47.46
CA LEU A 437 10.39 35.13 -46.25
C LEU A 437 9.56 35.34 -44.97
N LYS A 438 8.85 36.47 -44.87
CA LYS A 438 7.97 36.75 -43.72
C LYS A 438 6.89 35.68 -43.55
N LYS A 439 6.26 35.23 -44.65
CA LYS A 439 5.26 34.15 -44.63
C LYS A 439 5.87 32.82 -44.19
N SER A 440 7.02 32.43 -44.74
CA SER A 440 7.73 31.20 -44.35
C SER A 440 8.05 31.18 -42.87
N ILE A 441 8.58 32.29 -42.33
CA ILE A 441 8.91 32.41 -40.92
C ILE A 441 7.68 32.29 -40.03
N GLN A 442 6.57 32.96 -40.38
CA GLN A 442 5.33 32.87 -39.63
C GLN A 442 4.79 31.43 -39.59
N LEU A 443 4.85 30.72 -40.72
CA LEU A 443 4.42 29.33 -40.82
C LEU A 443 5.29 28.40 -39.97
N LEU A 444 6.62 28.59 -39.99
CA LEU A 444 7.54 27.85 -39.13
C LEU A 444 7.28 28.10 -37.64
N GLN A 445 6.98 29.34 -37.24
CA GLN A 445 6.64 29.67 -35.85
C GLN A 445 5.34 28.98 -35.39
N ASN A 446 4.33 28.92 -36.26
CA ASN A 446 3.08 28.22 -35.96
C ASN A 446 3.32 26.70 -35.82
N HIS A 447 4.02 26.09 -36.79
CA HIS A 447 4.36 24.65 -36.74
C HIS A 447 5.21 24.28 -35.53
N PHE A 448 6.15 25.15 -35.13
CA PHE A 448 6.93 24.94 -33.92
C PHE A 448 6.06 24.92 -32.67
N SER A 449 5.10 25.83 -32.57
CA SER A 449 4.18 25.93 -31.44
C SER A 449 3.29 24.67 -31.32
N GLU A 450 2.80 24.15 -32.44
CA GLU A 450 2.02 22.91 -32.47
C GLU A 450 2.87 21.68 -32.14
N ASN A 451 4.07 21.59 -32.69
CA ASN A 451 4.99 20.48 -32.41
C ASN A 451 5.37 20.42 -30.93
N LEU A 452 5.70 21.55 -30.29
CA LEU A 452 5.97 21.59 -28.86
C LEU A 452 4.79 21.06 -28.03
N LYS A 453 3.57 21.53 -28.32
CA LYS A 453 2.35 21.05 -27.63
C LYS A 453 2.15 19.55 -27.80
N ASN A 454 2.38 19.02 -28.99
CA ASN A 454 2.21 17.61 -29.29
C ASN A 454 3.27 16.72 -28.62
N GLU A 455 4.52 17.18 -28.55
CA GLU A 455 5.57 16.45 -27.84
C GLU A 455 5.34 16.45 -26.33
N MET A 456 4.93 17.59 -25.74
CA MET A 456 4.61 17.67 -24.30
C MET A 456 3.45 16.75 -23.90
N LYS A 457 2.44 16.57 -24.75
CA LYS A 457 1.32 15.65 -24.47
C LYS A 457 1.74 14.17 -24.37
N LYS A 458 2.85 13.79 -25.00
CA LYS A 458 3.34 12.41 -25.01
C LYS A 458 4.25 12.11 -23.81
N LEU A 459 4.72 13.15 -23.12
CA LEU A 459 5.63 13.02 -22.01
C LEU A 459 4.85 12.93 -20.69
N THR A 460 5.19 11.96 -19.86
CA THR A 460 4.71 11.93 -18.47
C THR A 460 5.36 13.09 -17.69
N PRO A 461 4.71 13.66 -16.67
CA PRO A 461 5.34 14.67 -15.80
C PRO A 461 6.60 14.17 -15.11
N ALA A 462 7.60 15.04 -14.92
CA ALA A 462 8.84 14.71 -14.22
C ALA A 462 8.66 14.65 -12.69
N LEU A 463 7.66 15.34 -12.16
CA LEU A 463 7.27 15.26 -10.75
C LEU A 463 6.02 14.42 -10.58
N LYS A 464 5.97 13.65 -9.49
CA LYS A 464 4.83 12.82 -9.11
C LYS A 464 4.54 12.99 -7.63
N TYR A 465 3.27 13.06 -7.25
CA TYR A 465 2.85 12.89 -5.87
C TYR A 465 3.04 11.44 -5.46
N ASN A 466 3.65 11.25 -4.30
CA ASN A 466 3.65 9.97 -3.62
C ASN A 466 2.44 9.95 -2.70
N ASN A 467 1.37 9.31 -3.15
CA ASN A 467 0.19 9.14 -2.34
C ASN A 467 0.39 7.89 -1.47
N PRO A 468 0.37 7.99 -0.13
CA PRO A 468 0.53 6.83 0.76
C PRO A 468 -0.62 5.82 0.65
N GLY A 469 -1.73 6.20 -0.01
CA GLY A 469 -2.90 5.37 -0.19
C GLY A 469 -3.86 5.43 0.99
N TYR A 470 -5.10 5.00 0.75
CA TYR A 470 -6.13 5.07 1.79
C TYR A 470 -5.76 4.27 3.04
N ILE A 471 -5.22 3.04 2.90
CA ILE A 471 -4.93 2.16 4.04
C ILE A 471 -3.94 2.78 5.04
N GLU A 472 -2.89 3.44 4.56
CA GLU A 472 -1.90 4.10 5.42
C GLU A 472 -2.42 5.42 6.02
N THR A 473 -3.46 6.02 5.43
CA THR A 473 -4.07 7.26 5.90
C THR A 473 -5.35 7.04 6.70
N LEU A 474 -5.73 5.78 6.96
CA LEU A 474 -6.88 5.39 7.76
C LEU A 474 -6.74 5.91 9.19
N LYS A 475 -7.32 7.09 9.43
CA LYS A 475 -7.56 7.67 10.75
C LYS A 475 -9.01 7.41 11.12
N TYR A 476 -9.25 6.79 12.26
CA TYR A 476 -10.60 6.54 12.71
C TYR A 476 -11.23 7.80 13.31
N PRO A 477 -12.43 8.22 12.84
CA PRO A 477 -13.20 9.25 13.52
C PRO A 477 -13.79 8.67 14.80
N ILE A 478 -13.50 9.31 15.94
CA ILE A 478 -13.94 8.80 17.25
C ILE A 478 -15.47 8.70 17.38
N TYR A 479 -16.22 9.52 16.62
CA TYR A 479 -17.68 9.68 16.76
C TYR A 479 -18.49 8.44 16.38
N TYR A 480 -17.86 7.41 15.81
CA TYR A 480 -18.51 6.15 15.45
C TYR A 480 -18.27 5.04 16.47
N TYR A 481 -17.60 5.36 17.58
CA TYR A 481 -17.42 4.44 18.69
C TYR A 481 -18.25 4.87 19.88
N GLU A 482 -18.81 3.87 20.56
CA GLU A 482 -19.34 4.07 21.90
C GLU A 482 -18.17 4.39 22.84
N GLU A 483 -18.38 5.35 23.73
CA GLU A 483 -17.39 5.84 24.70
C GLU A 483 -16.73 4.70 25.49
N ASP A 484 -17.56 3.72 25.88
CA ASP A 484 -17.16 2.52 26.61
C ASP A 484 -16.12 1.67 25.87
N ASP A 485 -16.16 1.60 24.55
CA ASP A 485 -15.30 0.71 23.78
C ASP A 485 -13.88 1.29 23.65
N ILE A 486 -13.77 2.60 23.48
CA ILE A 486 -12.49 3.30 23.42
C ILE A 486 -11.78 3.27 24.78
N LEU A 487 -12.53 3.49 25.86
CA LEU A 487 -11.99 3.43 27.22
C LEU A 487 -11.51 2.01 27.57
N LYS A 488 -12.23 0.97 27.15
CA LYS A 488 -11.79 -0.43 27.33
C LYS A 488 -10.48 -0.71 26.60
N ILE A 489 -10.34 -0.32 25.34
CA ILE A 489 -9.11 -0.52 24.54
C ILE A 489 -7.92 0.16 25.21
N MET A 490 -8.09 1.41 25.66
CA MET A 490 -7.06 2.17 26.36
C MET A 490 -6.63 1.50 27.67
N ARG A 491 -7.60 1.07 28.48
CA ARG A 491 -7.33 0.39 29.77
C ARG A 491 -6.59 -0.94 29.58
N ILE A 492 -6.93 -1.69 28.53
CA ILE A 492 -6.30 -2.97 28.21
C ILE A 492 -4.86 -2.77 27.75
N LEU A 493 -4.62 -1.77 26.89
CA LEU A 493 -3.30 -1.49 26.35
C LEU A 493 -2.34 -0.83 27.36
N ASN A 494 -2.86 -0.12 28.37
CA ASN A 494 -2.06 0.67 29.30
C ASN A 494 -2.37 0.40 30.79
N LYS A 495 -2.54 -0.87 31.18
CA LYS A 495 -2.87 -1.31 32.55
C LYS A 495 -2.06 -0.66 33.69
N GLU A 496 -0.87 -0.12 33.40
CA GLU A 496 0.05 0.48 34.38
C GLU A 496 0.11 2.01 34.37
N TYR A 497 -0.50 2.71 33.39
CA TYR A 497 -0.16 4.11 33.09
C TYR A 497 -1.33 5.12 33.15
N PHE A 498 -2.55 4.74 33.54
CA PHE A 498 -3.70 5.65 33.49
C PHE A 498 -4.21 6.17 34.83
N HIS A 499 -4.15 7.50 34.99
CA HIS A 499 -4.86 8.29 36.01
C HIS A 499 -5.73 9.42 35.41
N LEU A 500 -5.98 9.41 34.09
CA LEU A 500 -6.83 10.40 33.44
C LEU A 500 -8.31 10.08 33.65
N SER A 501 -9.14 11.12 33.84
CA SER A 501 -10.59 10.97 33.94
C SER A 501 -11.18 10.56 32.58
N ASP A 502 -12.32 9.85 32.59
CA ASP A 502 -12.98 9.40 31.36
C ASP A 502 -13.34 10.60 30.45
N ASP A 503 -13.73 11.76 31.03
CA ASP A 503 -14.01 13.02 30.33
C ASP A 503 -12.78 13.63 29.61
N ASP A 504 -11.61 13.58 30.24
CA ASP A 504 -10.39 14.15 29.65
C ASP A 504 -9.87 13.28 28.50
N MET A 505 -10.03 11.96 28.64
CA MET A 505 -9.73 10.99 27.60
C MET A 505 -10.65 11.19 26.39
N GLU A 506 -11.95 11.37 26.64
CA GLU A 506 -12.93 11.60 25.58
C GLU A 506 -12.59 12.87 24.77
N LYS A 507 -12.25 13.97 25.45
CA LYS A 507 -11.82 15.22 24.80
C LYS A 507 -10.54 15.06 24.00
N LEU A 508 -9.53 14.40 24.56
CA LEU A 508 -8.24 14.18 23.89
C LEU A 508 -8.43 13.42 22.58
N ILE A 509 -9.27 12.39 22.61
CA ILE A 509 -9.52 11.54 21.46
C ILE A 509 -10.44 12.22 20.43
N LYS A 510 -11.46 12.98 20.86
CA LYS A 510 -12.26 13.84 19.96
C LYS A 510 -11.42 14.87 19.23
N HIS A 511 -10.37 15.38 19.87
CA HIS A 511 -9.53 16.40 19.26
C HIS A 511 -8.48 15.84 18.30
N LYS A 512 -7.84 14.72 18.65
CA LYS A 512 -6.70 14.16 17.90
C LYS A 512 -7.05 12.99 16.97
N GLY A 513 -8.13 12.24 17.24
CA GLY A 513 -8.47 10.99 16.53
C GLY A 513 -7.47 9.87 16.79
N TRP A 514 -7.66 8.70 16.16
CA TRP A 514 -6.71 7.57 16.24
C TRP A 514 -6.15 7.20 14.87
N THR A 515 -4.86 6.86 14.82
CA THR A 515 -4.17 6.32 13.63
C THR A 515 -3.96 4.82 13.77
N PHE A 516 -4.03 4.09 12.66
CA PHE A 516 -3.69 2.67 12.61
C PHE A 516 -2.20 2.48 12.24
N PRO A 517 -1.44 1.52 12.81
CA PRO A 517 -1.81 0.52 13.82
C PRO A 517 -1.88 1.00 15.26
N ILE A 518 -2.92 0.54 15.96
CA ILE A 518 -3.07 0.71 17.41
C ILE A 518 -2.17 -0.31 18.11
N ILE A 519 -0.97 0.10 18.51
CA ILE A 519 -0.06 -0.69 19.34
C ILE A 519 0.32 0.10 20.57
N ARG A 520 0.59 -0.59 21.69
CA ARG A 520 0.89 0.02 23.00
C ARG A 520 1.84 1.23 22.92
N PRO A 521 2.97 1.19 22.16
CA PRO A 521 3.84 2.36 22.02
C PRO A 521 3.17 3.60 21.38
N HIS A 522 2.36 3.42 20.33
CA HIS A 522 1.64 4.54 19.69
C HIS A 522 0.56 5.11 20.60
N VAL A 523 -0.06 4.25 21.41
CA VAL A 523 -1.01 4.70 22.42
C VAL A 523 -0.28 5.54 23.47
N ILE A 524 0.83 5.03 23.99
CA ILE A 524 1.70 5.77 24.93
C ILE A 524 2.12 7.11 24.30
N GLU A 525 2.58 7.15 23.06
CA GLU A 525 2.97 8.38 22.36
C GLU A 525 1.81 9.37 22.23
N PHE A 526 0.63 8.91 21.78
CA PHE A 526 -0.60 9.69 21.71
C PHE A 526 -0.94 10.39 23.03
N LEU A 527 -0.66 9.71 24.15
CA LEU A 527 -0.91 10.18 25.51
C LEU A 527 0.22 11.07 26.04
N LEU A 528 1.48 10.77 25.70
CA LEU A 528 2.65 11.55 26.10
C LEU A 528 2.69 12.93 25.45
N GLU A 529 2.07 13.10 24.28
CA GLU A 529 1.88 14.40 23.63
C GLU A 529 0.78 15.28 24.27
N LEU A 530 0.37 14.98 25.51
CA LEU A 530 -0.41 15.92 26.30
C LEU A 530 0.42 17.19 26.52
N PRO A 531 -0.08 18.39 26.19
CA PRO A 531 0.42 19.57 26.88
C PRO A 531 0.20 19.27 28.37
N LEU A 532 1.25 19.37 29.18
CA LEU A 532 1.17 19.31 30.64
C LEU A 532 0.16 20.37 31.11
N MET A 533 -1.13 20.03 31.11
CA MET A 533 -2.18 20.83 31.70
C MET A 533 -2.05 20.62 33.20
N VAL A 534 -1.14 21.43 33.75
CA VAL A 534 -1.13 22.02 35.08
C VAL A 534 -2.06 21.32 36.07
N VAL A 535 -1.45 20.55 36.96
CA VAL A 535 -1.97 20.35 38.31
C VAL A 535 -2.21 21.74 38.91
N THR A 536 -3.47 22.13 39.05
CA THR A 536 -3.91 23.12 40.04
C THR A 536 -4.83 22.46 41.03
#